data_AF-A0A660W5G5-F1
#
_entry.id   AF-A0A660W5G5-F1
#
_cell.length_a   1.000
_cell.length_b   1.000
_cell.length_c   1.000
_cell.angle_alpha   90.00
_cell.angle_beta   90.00
_cell.angle_gamma   90.00
#
_symmetry.space_group_name_H-M   'P 1'
#
loop_
_entity.id
_entity.type
_entity.pdbx_description
1 polymer ?
#
loop_
_entity_poly.entity_id
_entity_poly.type
_entity_poly.pdbx_seq_one_letter_code
_entity_poly.pdbx_strand_id
1 'polypeptide(L)'
;AFDGVAKATLYNGKIVLTDDTCGASGLEIGLSFTQGSGSTAELTLPTMAVSTEGGTTTADLSGFAASDFTETQSAQDSQIRVDGYPAGNWIERSSNTIDDVIAGVTLHLHDTTDAGGEEITLTRDIQSVKDKLDSMILAYNSTVEFIKDKTGYNEITKTGGVLMGDYVVSTMRYQFREPLIEQTAGFIEDIDSFLTPVNIGLELDRDGFLTLDANDFDEAIAEDYLGVLALIGADKTGSSTSDAVEFYAASSDYTTAGQYDVQVTVSGGSVTSAKIKLSTESTYRDMTISGNIITGNSSFDDNGDPVYAENGLQLSVDLTADGNYTATVRVKQGFTGKIEDRIDRMLKATVGGITIDKEHIDDQIELLDDKIEDEQYRLEQKEKRLVLRFARLEKTLSLLQNQMAAAGITSV
;
A
#
# COMPACT_ATOMS: atom_id res chain seq x y z
N ALA A 1 -31.42 5.29 -77.92
CA ALA A 1 -30.00 4.96 -77.76
C ALA A 1 -29.47 5.76 -76.60
N PHE A 2 -29.45 5.18 -75.40
CA PHE A 2 -28.50 5.42 -74.30
C PHE A 2 -28.80 4.29 -73.30
N ASP A 3 -27.96 3.27 -73.30
CA ASP A 3 -28.18 1.98 -72.65
C ASP A 3 -27.86 2.07 -71.15
N GLY A 4 -28.62 2.88 -70.41
CA GLY A 4 -28.60 2.93 -68.94
C GLY A 4 -27.47 3.72 -68.26
N VAL A 5 -26.62 4.44 -68.99
CA VAL A 5 -25.48 5.21 -68.42
C VAL A 5 -25.74 6.72 -68.35
N ALA A 6 -26.48 7.27 -69.31
CA ALA A 6 -26.88 8.67 -69.30
C ALA A 6 -28.29 8.82 -69.89
N LYS A 7 -29.06 9.79 -69.39
CA LYS A 7 -30.42 10.04 -69.85
C LYS A 7 -30.52 11.41 -70.51
N ALA A 8 -30.88 11.44 -71.79
CA ALA A 8 -31.25 12.65 -72.50
C ALA A 8 -32.75 12.88 -72.41
N THR A 9 -33.18 14.04 -71.90
CA THR A 9 -34.60 14.41 -71.82
C THR A 9 -34.82 15.83 -72.35
N LEU A 10 -35.95 16.05 -73.03
CA LEU A 10 -36.40 17.40 -73.37
C LEU A 10 -37.30 17.88 -72.23
N TYR A 11 -36.85 18.88 -71.48
CA TYR A 11 -37.60 19.45 -70.36
C TYR A 11 -37.68 20.96 -70.50
N ASN A 12 -38.90 21.50 -70.53
CA ASN A 12 -39.16 22.93 -70.72
C ASN A 12 -38.40 23.56 -71.90
N GLY A 13 -38.33 22.85 -73.03
CA GLY A 13 -37.67 23.31 -74.25
C GLY A 13 -36.13 23.24 -74.23
N LYS A 14 -35.52 22.66 -73.19
CA LYS A 14 -34.07 22.43 -73.10
C LYS A 14 -33.77 20.93 -73.20
N ILE A 15 -32.67 20.60 -73.86
CA ILE A 15 -32.10 19.25 -73.80
C ILE A 15 -31.31 19.15 -72.49
N VAL A 16 -31.74 18.28 -71.59
CA VAL A 16 -31.07 17.98 -70.32
C VAL A 16 -30.43 16.61 -70.45
N LEU A 17 -29.13 16.55 -70.13
CA LEU A 17 -28.35 15.32 -70.11
C LEU A 17 -27.90 15.08 -68.67
N THR A 18 -28.24 13.91 -68.14
CA THR A 18 -27.87 13.49 -66.79
C THR A 18 -26.98 12.25 -66.89
N ASP A 19 -25.83 12.29 -66.22
CA ASP A 19 -24.96 11.15 -65.95
C ASP A 19 -25.23 10.70 -64.50
N ASP A 20 -25.87 9.55 -64.34
CA ASP A 20 -26.26 9.01 -63.03
C ASP A 20 -25.18 8.05 -62.47
N THR A 21 -24.01 7.98 -63.11
CA THR A 21 -22.92 7.10 -62.70
C THR A 21 -22.06 7.75 -61.60
N CYS A 22 -21.75 7.01 -60.54
CA CYS A 22 -20.90 7.52 -59.46
C CYS A 22 -19.43 7.66 -59.92
N GLY A 23 -18.82 8.84 -59.73
CA GLY A 23 -17.42 9.13 -60.06
C GLY A 23 -17.24 10.39 -60.90
N ALA A 24 -16.06 10.58 -61.50
CA ALA A 24 -15.85 11.67 -62.46
C ALA A 24 -16.65 11.40 -63.74
N SER A 25 -17.53 12.32 -64.13
CA SER A 25 -18.36 12.17 -65.33
C SER A 25 -17.50 12.18 -66.60
N GLY A 26 -17.77 11.24 -67.50
CA GLY A 26 -17.17 11.16 -68.84
C GLY A 26 -18.06 11.72 -69.96
N LEU A 27 -19.12 12.48 -69.62
CA LEU A 27 -20.12 12.98 -70.56
C LEU A 27 -19.51 14.00 -71.55
N GLU A 28 -19.62 13.74 -72.85
CA GLU A 28 -19.19 14.64 -73.93
C GLU A 28 -20.34 14.95 -74.89
N ILE A 29 -20.47 16.21 -75.33
CA ILE A 29 -21.52 16.67 -76.25
C ILE A 29 -20.86 17.29 -77.48
N GLY A 30 -21.04 16.64 -78.64
CA GLY A 30 -20.61 17.18 -79.94
C GLY A 30 -21.78 17.80 -80.71
N LEU A 31 -21.63 19.05 -81.15
CA LEU A 31 -22.60 19.75 -82.01
C LEU A 31 -21.88 20.26 -83.27
N SER A 32 -22.47 20.04 -84.45
CA SER A 32 -21.93 20.50 -85.73
C SER A 32 -22.99 21.25 -86.52
N PHE A 33 -22.62 22.39 -87.09
CA PHE A 33 -23.47 23.18 -87.97
C PHE A 33 -22.79 23.38 -89.32
N THR A 34 -23.51 23.17 -90.42
CA THR A 34 -22.98 23.36 -91.79
C THR A 34 -23.84 24.40 -92.50
N GLN A 35 -23.22 25.52 -92.88
CA GLN A 35 -23.91 26.65 -93.51
C GLN A 35 -24.07 26.43 -95.02
N GLY A 36 -25.24 26.79 -95.57
CA GLY A 36 -25.47 26.81 -97.03
C GLY A 36 -24.88 28.06 -97.71
N SER A 37 -24.41 27.91 -98.95
CA SER A 37 -23.78 28.99 -99.72
C SER A 37 -24.73 30.19 -99.90
N GLY A 38 -24.31 31.35 -99.36
CA GLY A 38 -25.07 32.61 -99.41
C GLY A 38 -25.91 32.94 -98.17
N SER A 39 -25.92 32.09 -97.14
CA SER A 39 -26.60 32.37 -95.87
C SER A 39 -25.69 33.11 -94.89
N THR A 40 -26.25 33.86 -93.92
CA THR A 40 -25.54 34.47 -92.78
C THR A 40 -25.90 33.81 -91.43
N ALA A 41 -26.52 32.63 -91.45
CA ALA A 41 -26.93 31.95 -90.21
C ALA A 41 -25.73 31.45 -89.39
N GLU A 42 -25.74 31.74 -88.09
CA GLU A 42 -24.78 31.24 -87.10
C GLU A 42 -25.46 30.30 -86.10
N LEU A 43 -24.76 29.28 -85.63
CA LEU A 43 -25.21 28.47 -84.49
C LEU A 43 -24.82 29.18 -83.20
N THR A 44 -25.77 29.91 -82.60
CA THR A 44 -25.58 30.50 -81.27
C THR A 44 -26.15 29.56 -80.21
N LEU A 45 -25.31 29.12 -79.27
CA LEU A 45 -25.74 28.28 -78.15
C LEU A 45 -26.12 29.15 -76.94
N PRO A 46 -27.19 28.81 -76.21
CA PRO A 46 -27.50 29.47 -74.95
C PRO A 46 -26.50 29.08 -73.86
N THR A 47 -26.46 29.84 -72.76
CA THR A 47 -25.64 29.51 -71.59
C THR A 47 -25.96 28.11 -71.07
N MET A 48 -24.95 27.24 -71.04
CA MET A 48 -25.06 25.93 -70.42
C MET A 48 -24.90 26.07 -68.91
N ALA A 49 -25.76 25.39 -68.14
CA ALA A 49 -25.69 25.33 -66.68
C ALA A 49 -25.47 23.88 -66.26
N VAL A 50 -24.59 23.67 -65.29
CA VAL A 50 -24.29 22.36 -64.71
C VAL A 50 -24.68 22.41 -63.23
N SER A 51 -25.43 21.40 -62.77
CA SER A 51 -25.80 21.22 -61.36
C SER A 51 -25.45 19.81 -60.93
N THR A 52 -24.86 19.66 -59.74
CA THR A 52 -24.56 18.37 -59.12
C THR A 52 -25.57 18.10 -57.99
N GLU A 53 -26.17 16.91 -57.96
CA GLU A 53 -27.07 16.49 -56.88
C GLU A 53 -26.50 15.21 -56.24
N GLY A 54 -26.16 15.28 -54.94
CA GLY A 54 -25.49 14.19 -54.20
C GLY A 54 -24.22 14.67 -53.48
N GLY A 55 -24.29 14.77 -52.14
CA GLY A 55 -23.20 15.27 -51.29
C GLY A 55 -22.00 14.33 -51.22
N THR A 56 -20.81 14.91 -51.13
CA THR A 56 -19.54 14.19 -50.98
C THR A 56 -19.44 13.55 -49.57
N THR A 57 -18.65 12.48 -49.41
CA THR A 57 -18.35 11.86 -48.10
C THR A 57 -17.42 12.71 -47.22
N THR A 58 -17.09 13.92 -47.65
CA THR A 58 -16.25 14.86 -46.90
C THR A 58 -17.13 16.00 -46.44
N ALA A 59 -17.98 15.73 -45.45
CA ALA A 59 -18.64 16.79 -44.70
C ALA A 59 -17.59 17.50 -43.84
N ASP A 60 -17.01 18.54 -44.42
CA ASP A 60 -16.16 19.52 -43.75
C ASP A 60 -17.05 20.73 -43.35
N LEU A 61 -16.69 21.42 -42.28
CA LEU A 61 -17.32 22.68 -41.86
C LEU A 61 -17.05 23.84 -42.86
N SER A 62 -16.22 23.65 -43.87
CA SER A 62 -15.97 24.63 -44.93
C SER A 62 -17.23 24.99 -45.70
N GLY A 63 -17.75 26.20 -45.44
CA GLY A 63 -18.99 26.72 -46.03
C GLY A 63 -20.03 27.14 -45.00
N PHE A 64 -19.89 26.72 -43.74
CA PHE A 64 -20.70 27.23 -42.64
C PHE A 64 -20.04 28.45 -42.00
N ALA A 65 -20.74 29.57 -41.96
CA ALA A 65 -20.39 30.73 -41.16
C ALA A 65 -20.89 30.54 -39.72
N ALA A 66 -20.31 31.26 -38.75
CA ALA A 66 -20.77 31.24 -37.36
C ALA A 66 -22.28 31.58 -37.24
N SER A 67 -22.82 32.39 -38.16
CA SER A 67 -24.24 32.74 -38.25
C SER A 67 -25.16 31.59 -38.65
N ASP A 68 -24.61 30.52 -39.23
CA ASP A 68 -25.38 29.34 -39.63
C ASP A 68 -25.62 28.39 -38.44
N PHE A 69 -24.94 28.64 -37.32
CA PHE A 69 -25.16 27.94 -36.06
C PHE A 69 -26.03 28.79 -35.12
N THR A 70 -27.00 28.13 -34.48
CA THR A 70 -27.75 28.74 -33.38
C THR A 70 -27.15 28.23 -32.08
N GLU A 71 -26.64 29.14 -31.25
CA GLU A 71 -26.14 28.81 -29.91
C GLU A 71 -27.33 28.49 -28.99
N THR A 72 -27.53 27.21 -28.68
CA THR A 72 -28.61 26.77 -27.78
C THR A 72 -28.26 26.95 -26.31
N GLN A 73 -26.97 26.95 -26.00
CA GLN A 73 -26.43 27.11 -24.65
C GLN A 73 -25.00 27.63 -24.74
N SER A 74 -24.73 28.74 -24.05
CA SER A 74 -23.37 29.24 -23.90
C SER A 74 -22.61 28.42 -22.87
N ALA A 75 -21.36 28.10 -23.16
CA ALA A 75 -20.45 27.59 -22.14
C ALA A 75 -20.24 28.67 -21.08
N GLN A 76 -20.37 28.29 -19.81
CA GLN A 76 -20.20 29.17 -18.67
C GLN A 76 -19.29 28.50 -17.66
N ASP A 77 -18.39 29.28 -17.07
CA ASP A 77 -17.61 28.83 -15.93
C ASP A 77 -18.50 28.78 -14.70
N SER A 78 -18.24 27.83 -13.81
CA SER A 78 -18.85 27.79 -12.48
C SER A 78 -18.32 28.95 -11.64
N GLN A 79 -19.18 29.54 -10.82
CA GLN A 79 -18.88 30.71 -10.00
C GLN A 79 -19.24 30.42 -8.54
N ILE A 80 -18.24 30.44 -7.64
CA ILE A 80 -18.46 30.21 -6.21
C ILE A 80 -17.84 31.28 -5.31
N ARG A 81 -18.29 31.33 -4.07
CA ARG A 81 -17.65 32.06 -2.97
C ARG A 81 -17.58 31.15 -1.75
N VAL A 82 -16.46 31.19 -1.05
CA VAL A 82 -16.26 30.52 0.24
C VAL A 82 -16.04 31.60 1.27
N ASP A 83 -16.86 31.62 2.34
CA ASP A 83 -16.81 32.63 3.40
C ASP A 83 -16.81 34.09 2.88
N GLY A 84 -17.52 34.32 1.78
CA GLY A 84 -17.61 35.63 1.12
C GLY A 84 -16.37 36.06 0.35
N TYR A 85 -15.35 35.21 0.23
CA TYR A 85 -14.15 35.46 -0.57
C TYR A 85 -14.32 34.97 -2.02
N PRO A 86 -13.83 35.74 -3.02
CA PRO A 86 -13.32 37.10 -2.94
C PRO A 86 -14.44 38.12 -2.75
N ALA A 87 -14.17 39.19 -2.00
CA ALA A 87 -15.16 40.23 -1.74
C ALA A 87 -15.58 40.92 -3.04
N GLY A 88 -16.85 40.75 -3.43
CA GLY A 88 -17.44 41.41 -4.60
C GLY A 88 -17.25 40.71 -5.95
N ASN A 89 -16.39 39.69 -6.04
CA ASN A 89 -16.15 38.89 -7.26
C ASN A 89 -16.47 37.40 -7.02
N TRP A 90 -16.28 36.53 -8.01
CA TRP A 90 -16.48 35.09 -7.88
C TRP A 90 -15.17 34.33 -8.13
N ILE A 91 -15.03 33.17 -7.50
CA ILE A 91 -14.02 32.19 -7.90
C ILE A 91 -14.57 31.44 -9.10
N GLU A 92 -13.89 31.53 -10.23
CA GLU A 92 -14.34 30.92 -11.48
C GLU A 92 -13.59 29.62 -11.76
N ARG A 93 -14.30 28.56 -12.15
CA ARG A 93 -13.73 27.28 -12.58
C ARG A 93 -14.47 26.75 -13.79
N SER A 94 -13.73 26.20 -14.74
CA SER A 94 -14.28 25.59 -15.96
C SER A 94 -15.10 24.31 -15.72
N SER A 95 -15.17 23.81 -14.48
CA SER A 95 -15.86 22.58 -14.09
C SER A 95 -16.65 22.79 -12.79
N ASN A 96 -17.75 22.05 -12.66
CA ASN A 96 -18.55 21.96 -11.42
C ASN A 96 -17.93 21.04 -10.35
N THR A 97 -16.73 20.51 -10.59
CA THR A 97 -15.94 19.80 -9.58
C THR A 97 -14.69 20.63 -9.29
N ILE A 98 -14.55 21.07 -8.04
CA ILE A 98 -13.55 22.04 -7.61
C ILE A 98 -12.76 21.45 -6.45
N ASP A 99 -11.46 21.23 -6.61
CA ASP A 99 -10.57 20.58 -5.64
C ASP A 99 -9.38 21.44 -5.19
N ASP A 100 -9.32 22.69 -5.66
CA ASP A 100 -8.17 23.58 -5.49
C ASP A 100 -8.48 24.85 -4.68
N VAL A 101 -9.71 25.01 -4.20
CA VAL A 101 -10.14 26.21 -3.45
C VAL A 101 -9.95 26.03 -1.95
N ILE A 102 -10.31 24.87 -1.41
CA ILE A 102 -10.13 24.53 0.00
C ILE A 102 -9.20 23.32 0.05
N ALA A 103 -8.05 23.45 0.70
CA ALA A 103 -7.07 22.38 0.77
C ALA A 103 -7.69 21.10 1.39
N GLY A 104 -7.58 19.99 0.67
CA GLY A 104 -8.11 18.69 1.12
C GLY A 104 -9.62 18.51 0.96
N VAL A 105 -10.32 19.44 0.30
CA VAL A 105 -11.77 19.35 0.06
C VAL A 105 -12.06 19.43 -1.43
N THR A 106 -12.88 18.49 -1.92
CA THR A 106 -13.45 18.53 -3.27
C THR A 106 -14.93 18.92 -3.19
N LEU A 107 -15.29 20.03 -3.83
CA LEU A 107 -16.66 20.52 -3.92
C LEU A 107 -17.28 20.06 -5.24
N HIS A 108 -18.45 19.44 -5.15
CA HIS A 108 -19.27 19.09 -6.30
C HIS A 108 -20.48 20.03 -6.34
N LEU A 109 -20.54 20.89 -7.35
CA LEU A 109 -21.61 21.86 -7.53
C LEU A 109 -22.75 21.22 -8.32
N HIS A 110 -23.94 21.24 -7.72
CA HIS A 110 -25.14 20.66 -8.33
C HIS A 110 -26.14 21.70 -8.81
N ASP A 111 -26.28 22.81 -8.07
CA ASP A 111 -27.18 23.90 -8.39
C ASP A 111 -26.70 25.21 -7.75
N THR A 112 -27.30 26.33 -8.13
CA THR A 112 -27.05 27.64 -7.54
C THR A 112 -27.67 27.76 -6.15
N THR A 113 -26.99 28.43 -5.23
CA THR A 113 -27.49 28.72 -3.88
C THR A 113 -28.25 30.05 -3.83
N ASP A 114 -29.11 30.21 -2.82
CA ASP A 114 -29.79 31.48 -2.55
C ASP A 114 -28.80 32.56 -2.05
N ALA A 115 -29.26 33.81 -1.93
CA ALA A 115 -28.43 34.93 -1.48
C ALA A 115 -27.77 34.74 -0.09
N GLY A 116 -28.29 33.81 0.72
CA GLY A 116 -27.73 33.44 2.03
C GLY A 116 -26.55 32.46 1.95
N GLY A 117 -26.31 31.83 0.81
CA GLY A 117 -25.39 30.70 0.69
C GLY A 117 -25.87 29.45 1.41
N GLU A 118 -25.01 28.44 1.46
CA GLU A 118 -25.21 27.20 2.21
C GLU A 118 -24.06 27.01 3.19
N GLU A 119 -24.36 26.53 4.39
CA GLU A 119 -23.33 26.24 5.40
C GLU A 119 -22.81 24.82 5.21
N ILE A 120 -21.49 24.69 5.03
CA ILE A 120 -20.81 23.40 4.94
C ILE A 120 -20.01 23.20 6.22
N THR A 121 -20.35 22.18 6.99
CA THR A 121 -19.61 21.82 8.19
C THR A 121 -18.66 20.65 7.90
N LEU A 122 -17.37 20.85 8.16
CA LEU A 122 -16.39 19.77 8.15
C LEU A 122 -16.15 19.30 9.59
N THR A 123 -16.47 18.04 9.86
CA THR A 123 -16.21 17.40 11.15
C THR A 123 -15.15 16.30 11.00
N ARG A 124 -14.47 15.98 12.10
CA ARG A 124 -13.53 14.86 12.15
C ARG A 124 -14.30 13.54 12.14
N ASP A 125 -13.88 12.59 11.32
CA ASP A 125 -14.44 11.25 11.29
C ASP A 125 -13.81 10.37 12.39
N ILE A 126 -14.30 10.58 13.63
CA ILE A 126 -13.87 9.82 14.80
C ILE A 126 -14.30 8.35 14.70
N GLN A 127 -15.44 8.08 14.05
CA GLN A 127 -15.98 6.74 13.92
C GLN A 127 -15.08 5.84 13.09
N SER A 128 -14.54 6.32 11.97
CA SER A 128 -13.59 5.53 11.17
C SER A 128 -12.32 5.16 11.96
N VAL A 129 -11.86 6.03 12.86
CA VAL A 129 -10.71 5.71 13.72
C VAL A 129 -11.06 4.61 14.71
N LYS A 130 -12.24 4.69 15.38
CA LYS A 130 -12.74 3.64 16.28
C LYS A 130 -12.89 2.30 15.56
N ASP A 131 -13.50 2.28 14.39
CA ASP A 131 -13.73 1.04 13.62
C ASP A 131 -12.41 0.33 13.25
N LYS A 132 -11.37 1.11 12.89
CA LYS A 132 -10.03 0.58 12.63
C LYS A 132 -9.36 0.05 13.89
N LEU A 133 -9.53 0.75 15.01
CA LEU A 133 -8.98 0.34 16.29
C LEU A 133 -9.64 -0.94 16.79
N ASP A 134 -10.97 -1.05 16.69
CA ASP A 134 -11.73 -2.27 17.02
C ASP A 134 -11.29 -3.44 16.14
N SER A 135 -11.06 -3.22 14.84
CA SER A 135 -10.55 -4.24 13.93
C SER A 135 -9.17 -4.77 14.35
N MET A 136 -8.27 -3.86 14.77
CA MET A 136 -6.96 -4.22 15.31
C MET A 136 -7.09 -5.00 16.63
N ILE A 137 -7.94 -4.55 17.55
CA ILE A 137 -8.21 -5.21 18.84
C ILE A 137 -8.72 -6.63 18.60
N LEU A 138 -9.66 -6.82 17.67
CA LEU A 138 -10.19 -8.13 17.30
C LEU A 138 -9.09 -9.06 16.75
N ALA A 139 -8.21 -8.56 15.88
CA ALA A 139 -7.11 -9.34 15.33
C ALA A 139 -6.08 -9.73 16.41
N TYR A 140 -5.74 -8.79 17.30
CA TYR A 140 -4.88 -9.03 18.45
C TYR A 140 -5.49 -10.09 19.39
N ASN A 141 -6.76 -9.93 19.79
CA ASN A 141 -7.44 -10.86 20.68
C ASN A 141 -7.58 -12.26 20.09
N SER A 142 -7.87 -12.37 18.79
CA SER A 142 -7.89 -13.65 18.08
C SER A 142 -6.52 -14.35 18.11
N THR A 143 -5.45 -13.58 17.99
CA THR A 143 -4.07 -14.09 18.07
C THR A 143 -3.73 -14.56 19.49
N VAL A 144 -4.09 -13.77 20.50
CA VAL A 144 -3.91 -14.14 21.92
C VAL A 144 -4.69 -15.41 22.26
N GLU A 145 -5.93 -15.53 21.81
CA GLU A 145 -6.76 -16.73 22.00
C GLU A 145 -6.13 -17.94 21.33
N PHE A 146 -5.68 -17.81 20.08
CA PHE A 146 -5.01 -18.90 19.36
C PHE A 146 -3.74 -19.36 20.08
N ILE A 147 -2.88 -18.42 20.50
CA ILE A 147 -1.67 -18.75 21.25
C ILE A 147 -2.02 -19.45 22.58
N LYS A 148 -3.03 -18.97 23.29
CA LYS A 148 -3.48 -19.56 24.56
C LYS A 148 -4.03 -20.97 24.38
N ASP A 149 -4.78 -21.24 23.31
CA ASP A 149 -5.25 -22.58 22.96
C ASP A 149 -4.09 -23.55 22.69
N LYS A 150 -3.06 -23.10 21.96
CA LYS A 150 -1.92 -23.95 21.59
C LYS A 150 -0.90 -24.15 22.71
N THR A 151 -0.77 -23.22 23.65
CA THR A 151 0.25 -23.27 24.72
C THR A 151 -0.32 -23.59 26.10
N GLY A 152 -1.62 -23.36 26.31
CA GLY A 152 -2.28 -23.51 27.61
C GLY A 152 -2.61 -24.94 27.99
N TYR A 153 -2.97 -25.13 29.25
CA TYR A 153 -3.52 -26.38 29.75
C TYR A 153 -5.05 -26.29 29.81
N ASN A 154 -5.75 -27.23 29.19
CA ASN A 154 -7.20 -27.32 29.28
C ASN A 154 -7.59 -28.17 30.51
N GLU A 155 -8.13 -27.53 31.53
CA GLU A 155 -8.51 -28.19 32.78
C GLU A 155 -9.65 -29.22 32.62
N ILE A 156 -10.48 -29.08 31.59
CA ILE A 156 -11.63 -29.96 31.31
C ILE A 156 -11.14 -31.25 30.66
N THR A 157 -10.38 -31.14 29.56
CA THR A 157 -9.85 -32.31 28.83
C THR A 157 -8.61 -32.89 29.53
N LYS A 158 -8.02 -32.15 30.47
CA LYS A 158 -6.76 -32.46 31.16
C LYS A 158 -5.57 -32.62 30.22
N THR A 159 -5.61 -31.95 29.07
CA THR A 159 -4.58 -31.99 28.04
C THR A 159 -3.91 -30.62 27.91
N GLY A 160 -2.59 -30.62 27.77
CA GLY A 160 -1.86 -29.45 27.30
C GLY A 160 -2.10 -29.24 25.81
N GLY A 161 -2.04 -27.98 25.38
CA GLY A 161 -1.93 -27.64 23.97
C GLY A 161 -0.64 -28.20 23.35
N VAL A 162 -0.63 -28.34 22.03
CA VAL A 162 0.49 -28.95 21.29
C VAL A 162 1.83 -28.22 21.44
N LEU A 163 1.79 -26.92 21.76
CA LEU A 163 2.95 -26.05 21.96
C LEU A 163 3.13 -25.69 23.44
N MET A 164 2.59 -26.49 24.35
CA MET A 164 2.74 -26.27 25.78
C MET A 164 4.22 -26.39 26.17
N GLY A 165 4.77 -25.32 26.77
CA GLY A 165 6.19 -25.26 27.16
C GLY A 165 7.12 -24.78 26.05
N ASP A 166 6.59 -24.43 24.88
CA ASP A 166 7.36 -23.83 23.81
C ASP A 166 7.86 -22.43 24.20
N TYR A 167 9.18 -22.24 24.14
CA TYR A 167 9.80 -20.98 24.54
C TYR A 167 9.59 -19.85 23.52
N VAL A 168 9.59 -20.17 22.23
CA VAL A 168 9.46 -19.19 21.15
C VAL A 168 8.07 -18.59 21.18
N VAL A 169 7.03 -19.42 21.26
CA VAL A 169 5.64 -18.95 21.34
C VAL A 169 5.40 -18.15 22.63
N SER A 170 5.99 -18.56 23.76
CA SER A 170 5.91 -17.79 25.01
C SER A 170 6.59 -16.41 24.90
N THR A 171 7.70 -16.32 24.17
CA THR A 171 8.43 -15.06 23.96
C THR A 171 7.66 -14.13 23.02
N MET A 172 7.00 -14.68 21.99
CA MET A 172 6.14 -13.91 21.07
C MET A 172 5.03 -13.18 21.82
N ARG A 173 4.36 -13.87 22.75
CA ARG A 173 3.29 -13.27 23.55
C ARG A 173 3.77 -12.06 24.36
N TYR A 174 5.00 -12.08 24.87
CA TYR A 174 5.57 -10.93 25.58
C TYR A 174 5.84 -9.77 24.61
N GLN A 175 6.43 -10.05 23.45
CA GLN A 175 6.79 -9.05 22.45
C GLN A 175 5.58 -8.34 21.82
N PHE A 176 4.39 -8.97 21.75
CA PHE A 176 3.16 -8.30 21.33
C PHE A 176 2.54 -7.42 22.41
N ARG A 177 2.76 -7.78 23.69
CA ARG A 177 2.21 -7.03 24.83
C ARG A 177 3.05 -5.80 25.17
N GLU A 178 4.36 -5.86 24.97
CA GLU A 178 5.29 -4.79 25.36
C GLU A 178 4.87 -3.40 24.80
N PRO A 179 4.60 -3.22 23.49
CA PRO A 179 4.23 -1.91 22.95
C PRO A 179 2.94 -1.32 23.53
N LEU A 180 2.09 -2.16 24.14
CA LEU A 180 0.81 -1.74 24.73
C LEU A 180 0.98 -1.21 26.17
N ILE A 181 2.07 -1.56 26.84
CA ILE A 181 2.29 -1.25 28.27
C ILE A 181 3.50 -0.34 28.51
N GLU A 182 4.40 -0.22 27.54
CA GLU A 182 5.53 0.71 27.62
C GLU A 182 5.16 2.12 27.15
N GLN A 183 6.01 3.09 27.50
CA GLN A 183 5.91 4.43 26.95
C GLN A 183 6.21 4.41 25.45
N THR A 184 5.33 5.02 24.67
CA THR A 184 5.42 5.06 23.22
C THR A 184 6.69 5.78 22.78
N ALA A 185 7.43 5.20 21.85
CA ALA A 185 8.77 5.66 21.50
C ALA A 185 8.75 7.06 20.87
N GLY A 186 9.59 7.97 21.40
CA GLY A 186 9.70 9.35 20.94
C GLY A 186 8.68 10.32 21.58
N PHE A 187 7.78 9.81 22.42
CA PHE A 187 6.85 10.62 23.22
C PHE A 187 7.51 11.01 24.56
N ILE A 188 7.29 12.22 25.02
CA ILE A 188 7.94 12.80 26.20
C ILE A 188 6.89 13.46 27.09
N GLU A 189 7.02 13.22 28.39
CA GLU A 189 6.26 13.90 29.44
C GLU A 189 6.36 15.43 29.30
N ASP A 190 5.31 16.15 29.70
CA ASP A 190 5.15 17.61 29.60
C ASP A 190 5.08 18.20 28.18
N ILE A 191 5.32 17.42 27.12
CA ILE A 191 5.18 17.88 25.73
C ILE A 191 4.03 17.18 25.00
N ASP A 192 3.87 15.87 25.18
CA ASP A 192 2.76 15.13 24.59
C ASP A 192 1.65 14.89 25.60
N SER A 193 0.42 15.04 25.12
CA SER A 193 -0.81 14.82 25.91
C SER A 193 -0.94 13.36 26.36
N PHE A 194 -0.49 12.41 25.53
CA PHE A 194 -0.60 10.98 25.77
C PHE A 194 0.74 10.29 25.53
N LEU A 195 1.11 9.39 26.45
CA LEU A 195 2.40 8.69 26.41
C LEU A 195 2.23 7.18 26.20
N THR A 196 1.12 6.61 26.67
CA THR A 196 0.86 5.17 26.64
C THR A 196 -0.53 4.88 26.07
N PRO A 197 -0.73 3.71 25.43
CA PRO A 197 -2.05 3.31 24.91
C PRO A 197 -3.16 3.32 25.97
N VAL A 198 -2.82 3.05 27.24
CA VAL A 198 -3.77 3.15 28.36
C VAL A 198 -4.34 4.57 28.52
N ASN A 199 -3.57 5.62 28.21
CA ASN A 199 -4.06 7.01 28.31
C ASN A 199 -5.18 7.34 27.31
N ILE A 200 -5.37 6.51 26.29
CA ILE A 200 -6.45 6.66 25.30
C ILE A 200 -7.53 5.59 25.47
N GLY A 201 -7.60 4.91 26.62
CA GLY A 201 -8.64 3.93 26.93
C GLY A 201 -8.36 2.51 26.44
N LEU A 202 -7.15 2.18 25.97
CA LEU A 202 -6.79 0.79 25.65
C LEU A 202 -6.38 0.04 26.92
N GLU A 203 -7.21 -0.90 27.34
CA GLU A 203 -7.01 -1.68 28.55
C GLU A 203 -6.57 -3.11 28.24
N LEU A 204 -5.53 -3.58 28.94
CA LEU A 204 -5.03 -4.93 28.82
C LEU A 204 -5.37 -5.73 30.08
N ASP A 205 -6.13 -6.81 29.93
CA ASP A 205 -6.49 -7.65 31.06
C ASP A 205 -5.33 -8.58 31.53
N ARG A 206 -5.58 -9.31 32.63
CA ARG A 206 -4.60 -10.26 33.18
C ARG A 206 -4.27 -11.40 32.21
N ASP A 207 -5.24 -11.81 31.41
CA ASP A 207 -5.10 -12.85 30.39
C ASP A 207 -4.41 -12.32 29.12
N GLY A 208 -4.21 -11.02 29.00
CA GLY A 208 -3.59 -10.35 27.87
C GLY A 208 -4.55 -10.02 26.72
N PHE A 209 -5.87 -10.06 26.95
CA PHE A 209 -6.85 -9.52 26.01
C PHE A 209 -6.93 -8.00 26.12
N LEU A 210 -7.11 -7.35 24.97
CA LEU A 210 -7.19 -5.91 24.82
C LEU A 210 -8.66 -5.49 24.67
N THR A 211 -9.05 -4.42 25.37
CA THR A 211 -10.37 -3.79 25.25
C THR A 211 -10.21 -2.28 25.09
N LEU A 212 -11.22 -1.63 24.53
CA LEU A 212 -11.29 -0.18 24.40
C LEU A 212 -12.40 0.35 25.29
N ASP A 213 -12.06 1.23 26.24
CA ASP A 213 -13.07 2.08 26.88
C ASP A 213 -13.43 3.23 25.92
N ALA A 214 -14.67 3.17 25.41
CA ALA A 214 -15.15 4.13 24.43
C ALA A 214 -15.27 5.56 25.00
N ASN A 215 -15.53 5.71 26.31
CA ASN A 215 -15.64 7.03 26.93
C ASN A 215 -14.26 7.66 27.08
N ASP A 216 -13.29 6.91 27.61
CA ASP A 216 -11.91 7.40 27.78
C ASP A 216 -11.30 7.76 26.41
N PHE A 217 -11.59 6.96 25.38
CA PHE A 217 -11.16 7.26 24.02
C PHE A 217 -11.82 8.53 23.45
N ASP A 218 -13.12 8.73 23.70
CA ASP A 218 -13.84 9.94 23.27
C ASP A 218 -13.32 11.19 24.00
N GLU A 219 -13.01 11.07 25.29
CA GLU A 219 -12.39 12.14 26.08
C GLU A 219 -10.99 12.49 25.54
N ALA A 220 -10.14 11.48 25.30
CA ALA A 220 -8.79 11.68 24.77
C ALA A 220 -8.81 12.33 23.38
N ILE A 221 -9.72 11.91 22.49
CA ILE A 221 -9.87 12.52 21.15
C ILE A 221 -10.36 13.96 21.23
N ALA A 222 -11.25 14.26 22.16
CA ALA A 222 -11.75 15.62 22.37
C ALA A 222 -10.66 16.54 22.93
N GLU A 223 -9.77 16.02 23.79
CA GLU A 223 -8.62 16.74 24.33
C GLU A 223 -7.56 17.03 23.26
N ASP A 224 -7.05 16.00 22.58
CA ASP A 224 -6.01 16.15 21.56
C ASP A 224 -6.07 15.04 20.49
N TYR A 225 -6.91 15.28 19.47
CA TYR A 225 -7.06 14.39 18.33
C TYR A 225 -5.74 14.04 17.62
N LEU A 226 -4.83 15.01 17.44
CA LEU A 226 -3.56 14.73 16.75
C LEU A 226 -2.61 13.93 17.64
N GLY A 227 -2.62 14.20 18.95
CA GLY A 227 -1.93 13.40 19.95
C GLY A 227 -2.37 11.94 19.93
N VAL A 228 -3.69 11.67 19.91
CA VAL A 228 -4.24 10.31 19.81
C VAL A 228 -3.78 9.63 18.51
N LEU A 229 -3.90 10.30 17.37
CA LEU A 229 -3.46 9.73 16.09
C LEU A 229 -1.96 9.44 16.05
N ALA A 230 -1.14 10.34 16.62
CA ALA A 230 0.30 10.13 16.71
C ALA A 230 0.62 8.93 17.60
N LEU A 231 -0.04 8.82 18.75
CA LEU A 231 0.15 7.70 19.68
C LEU A 231 -0.19 6.36 19.01
N ILE A 232 -1.28 6.32 18.24
CA ILE A 232 -1.70 5.12 17.50
C ILE A 232 -0.71 4.81 16.39
N GLY A 233 -0.47 5.75 15.48
CA GLY A 233 0.09 5.44 14.16
C GLY A 233 1.13 6.43 13.64
N ALA A 234 1.83 7.18 14.49
CA ALA A 234 2.99 7.95 14.03
C ALA A 234 3.99 6.98 13.37
N ASP A 235 4.38 7.28 12.13
CA ASP A 235 5.40 6.52 11.41
C ASP A 235 6.65 7.38 11.25
N LYS A 236 7.56 7.25 12.22
CA LYS A 236 8.82 7.99 12.33
C LYS A 236 8.69 9.50 12.10
N THR A 237 7.56 10.07 12.48
CA THR A 237 7.35 11.53 12.36
C THR A 237 8.26 12.24 13.34
N GLY A 238 8.81 13.38 12.94
CA GLY A 238 9.81 14.05 13.76
C GLY A 238 9.59 15.52 13.99
N SER A 239 10.25 16.01 15.02
CA SER A 239 10.27 17.42 15.43
C SER A 239 11.65 17.77 15.96
N SER A 240 12.03 19.04 15.88
CA SER A 240 13.27 19.55 16.45
C SER A 240 12.98 20.66 17.44
N THR A 241 13.84 20.80 18.45
CA THR A 241 13.83 21.94 19.37
C THR A 241 14.58 23.17 18.83
N SER A 242 15.12 23.10 17.61
CA SER A 242 15.91 24.17 17.00
C SER A 242 15.34 24.57 15.64
N ASP A 243 15.24 25.88 15.42
CA ASP A 243 14.86 26.45 14.11
C ASP A 243 15.97 26.31 13.06
N ALA A 244 17.23 26.13 13.50
CA ALA A 244 18.39 26.02 12.60
C ALA A 244 18.65 24.59 12.13
N VAL A 245 18.15 23.58 12.85
CA VAL A 245 18.30 22.16 12.52
C VAL A 245 16.93 21.54 12.61
N GLU A 246 16.26 21.35 11.48
CA GLU A 246 14.90 20.86 11.40
C GLU A 246 14.85 19.38 11.00
N PHE A 247 13.84 18.67 11.49
CA PHE A 247 13.55 17.32 11.02
C PHE A 247 13.17 17.38 9.53
N TYR A 248 13.80 16.55 8.70
CA TYR A 248 13.49 16.47 7.28
C TYR A 248 12.77 15.17 6.95
N ALA A 249 13.37 14.03 7.28
CA ALA A 249 12.80 12.71 7.03
C ALA A 249 13.43 11.65 7.95
N ALA A 250 12.74 10.53 8.11
CA ALA A 250 13.27 9.32 8.73
C ALA A 250 12.84 8.09 7.93
N SER A 251 13.63 7.03 8.00
CA SER A 251 13.26 5.75 7.39
C SER A 251 12.29 5.01 8.31
N SER A 252 11.11 4.67 7.78
CA SER A 252 10.12 3.82 8.46
C SER A 252 10.71 2.48 8.91
N ASP A 253 11.58 1.90 8.08
CA ASP A 253 12.15 0.57 8.33
C ASP A 253 13.39 0.59 9.23
N TYR A 254 14.19 1.65 9.14
CA TYR A 254 15.56 1.64 9.69
C TYR A 254 15.78 2.63 10.83
N THR A 255 15.04 3.74 10.86
CA THR A 255 15.22 4.72 11.92
C THR A 255 14.55 4.23 13.20
N THR A 256 15.31 4.19 14.28
CA THR A 256 14.75 3.89 15.60
C THR A 256 14.00 5.13 16.10
N ALA A 257 12.80 4.95 16.65
CA ALA A 257 12.10 6.06 17.29
C ALA A 257 12.72 6.37 18.65
N GLY A 258 12.78 7.64 19.01
CA GLY A 258 13.43 8.11 20.23
C GLY A 258 13.85 9.57 20.16
N GLN A 259 14.66 9.97 21.13
CA GLN A 259 15.24 11.31 21.19
C GLN A 259 16.71 11.25 20.79
N TYR A 260 17.12 12.19 19.94
CA TYR A 260 18.45 12.33 19.41
C TYR A 260 19.03 13.70 19.77
N ASP A 261 20.27 13.72 20.24
CA ASP A 261 21.02 14.94 20.44
C ASP A 261 21.91 15.18 19.22
N VAL A 262 21.79 16.36 18.62
CA VAL A 262 22.45 16.73 17.37
C VAL A 262 23.31 17.97 17.59
N GLN A 263 24.52 17.96 17.04
CA GLN A 263 25.45 19.09 17.06
C GLN A 263 25.88 19.40 15.64
N VAL A 264 25.70 20.64 15.20
CA VAL A 264 26.01 21.10 13.84
C VAL A 264 26.83 22.37 13.89
N THR A 265 27.85 22.48 13.04
CA THR A 265 28.62 23.71 12.83
C THR A 265 28.44 24.17 11.40
N VAL A 266 27.90 25.37 11.23
CA VAL A 266 27.78 26.06 9.94
C VAL A 266 28.86 27.14 9.86
N SER A 267 29.61 27.16 8.76
CA SER A 267 30.55 28.24 8.47
C SER A 267 30.69 28.48 6.97
N GLY A 268 30.69 29.75 6.56
CA GLY A 268 30.81 30.13 5.16
C GLY A 268 29.63 29.66 4.30
N GLY A 269 28.43 29.58 4.88
CA GLY A 269 27.23 29.11 4.18
C GLY A 269 27.24 27.62 3.87
N SER A 270 27.92 26.80 4.67
CA SER A 270 27.98 25.34 4.51
C SER A 270 28.14 24.64 5.86
N VAL A 271 27.62 23.42 5.97
CA VAL A 271 27.83 22.57 7.15
C VAL A 271 29.25 22.01 7.12
N THR A 272 30.02 22.25 8.19
CA THR A 272 31.42 21.82 8.32
C THR A 272 31.60 20.63 9.26
N SER A 273 30.67 20.45 10.19
CA SER A 273 30.62 19.32 11.13
C SER A 273 29.16 19.06 11.49
N ALA A 274 28.78 17.78 11.52
CA ALA A 274 27.46 17.35 11.99
C ALA A 274 27.62 16.03 12.75
N LYS A 275 27.08 15.97 13.95
CA LYS A 275 27.18 14.82 14.84
C LYS A 275 25.85 14.51 15.48
N ILE A 276 25.57 13.23 15.68
CA ILE A 276 24.33 12.74 16.29
C ILE A 276 24.61 11.63 17.28
N LYS A 277 23.76 11.53 18.30
CA LYS A 277 23.64 10.36 19.16
C LYS A 277 22.20 10.18 19.60
N LEU A 278 21.81 8.95 19.94
CA LEU A 278 20.58 8.75 20.71
C LEU A 278 20.80 9.33 22.12
N SER A 279 19.80 9.98 22.71
CA SER A 279 19.98 10.67 24.00
C SER A 279 20.37 9.72 25.15
N THR A 280 20.05 8.43 25.02
CA THR A 280 20.47 7.36 25.95
C THR A 280 21.93 6.94 25.78
N GLU A 281 22.59 7.35 24.71
CA GLU A 281 23.99 7.04 24.43
C GLU A 281 24.93 8.17 24.85
N SER A 282 26.18 7.81 25.12
CA SER A 282 27.23 8.75 25.57
C SER A 282 28.13 9.27 24.44
N THR A 283 28.15 8.59 23.29
CA THR A 283 29.11 8.85 22.20
C THR A 283 28.40 9.39 20.97
N TYR A 284 28.91 10.51 20.45
CA TYR A 284 28.47 11.09 19.19
C TYR A 284 29.11 10.38 18.00
N ARG A 285 28.35 10.25 16.92
CA ARG A 285 28.79 9.74 15.62
C ARG A 285 28.67 10.82 14.57
N ASP A 286 29.61 10.82 13.63
CA ASP A 286 29.61 11.78 12.53
C ASP A 286 28.47 11.47 11.55
N MET A 287 27.79 12.52 11.10
CA MET A 287 26.74 12.44 10.08
C MET A 287 27.32 12.67 8.69
N THR A 288 26.68 12.09 7.68
CA THR A 288 27.00 12.38 6.28
C THR A 288 26.40 13.71 5.88
N ILE A 289 27.22 14.63 5.35
CA ILE A 289 26.79 15.98 4.95
C ILE A 289 26.60 16.03 3.43
N SER A 290 25.43 16.46 2.98
CA SER A 290 25.10 16.68 1.57
C SER A 290 24.37 18.02 1.40
N GLY A 291 25.14 19.09 1.16
CA GLY A 291 24.59 20.45 1.10
C GLY A 291 24.06 20.90 2.46
N ASN A 292 22.75 21.21 2.52
CA ASN A 292 22.06 21.55 3.76
C ASN A 292 21.41 20.34 4.46
N ILE A 293 21.45 19.14 3.85
CA ILE A 293 20.91 17.92 4.44
C ILE A 293 22.03 17.14 5.12
N ILE A 294 21.81 16.77 6.37
CA ILE A 294 22.69 15.88 7.15
C ILE A 294 21.96 14.58 7.42
N THR A 295 22.64 13.45 7.17
CA THR A 295 22.06 12.10 7.30
C THR A 295 22.82 11.30 8.34
N GLY A 296 22.09 10.61 9.22
CA GLY A 296 22.64 9.69 10.20
C GLY A 296 23.42 8.53 9.56
N ASN A 297 24.10 7.75 10.38
CA ASN A 297 24.92 6.64 9.89
C ASN A 297 24.07 5.56 9.20
N SER A 298 24.38 5.24 7.95
CA SER A 298 23.63 4.28 7.13
C SER A 298 24.28 2.89 7.05
N SER A 299 25.01 2.47 8.08
CA SER A 299 25.66 1.15 8.11
C SER A 299 24.68 0.05 8.52
N PHE A 300 24.85 -1.11 7.92
CA PHE A 300 24.10 -2.33 8.21
C PHE A 300 25.06 -3.44 8.65
N ASP A 301 24.61 -4.34 9.50
CA ASP A 301 25.34 -5.55 9.87
C ASP A 301 25.18 -6.66 8.81
N ASP A 302 25.78 -7.82 9.04
CA ASP A 302 25.73 -8.97 8.13
C ASP A 302 24.30 -9.55 7.98
N ASN A 303 23.40 -9.24 8.92
CA ASN A 303 22.00 -9.65 8.88
C ASN A 303 21.10 -8.62 8.17
N GLY A 304 21.68 -7.50 7.72
CA GLY A 304 20.94 -6.41 7.08
C GLY A 304 20.18 -5.54 8.09
N ASP A 305 20.49 -5.62 9.38
CA ASP A 305 19.90 -4.76 10.40
C ASP A 305 20.75 -3.49 10.58
N PRO A 306 20.13 -2.32 10.81
CA PRO A 306 20.87 -1.08 11.07
C PRO A 306 21.79 -1.20 12.28
N VAL A 307 23.06 -0.81 12.10
CA VAL A 307 24.04 -0.83 13.20
C VAL A 307 23.74 0.23 14.26
N TYR A 308 23.15 1.36 13.85
CA TYR A 308 22.88 2.50 14.71
C TYR A 308 21.46 3.01 14.58
N ALA A 309 20.95 3.54 15.69
CA ALA A 309 19.57 4.01 15.83
C ALA A 309 19.19 5.13 14.83
N GLU A 310 20.13 5.99 14.45
CA GLU A 310 19.92 7.12 13.53
C GLU A 310 19.93 6.74 12.03
N ASN A 311 19.99 5.44 11.68
CA ASN A 311 20.05 5.02 10.29
C ASN A 311 18.84 5.52 9.50
N GLY A 312 19.11 6.23 8.40
CA GLY A 312 18.09 6.84 7.55
C GLY A 312 17.46 8.12 8.10
N LEU A 313 17.88 8.62 9.27
CA LEU A 313 17.43 9.91 9.81
C LEU A 313 18.10 11.07 9.07
N GLN A 314 17.30 11.97 8.51
CA GLN A 314 17.73 13.14 7.76
C GLN A 314 17.22 14.42 8.41
N LEU A 315 18.10 15.42 8.49
CA LEU A 315 17.80 16.73 9.03
C LEU A 315 18.20 17.81 8.03
N SER A 316 17.42 18.89 7.96
CA SER A 316 17.75 20.08 7.19
C SER A 316 18.39 21.11 8.10
N VAL A 317 19.43 21.78 7.62
CA VAL A 317 20.15 22.82 8.36
C VAL A 317 19.96 24.16 7.67
N ASP A 318 19.61 25.20 8.42
CA ASP A 318 19.63 26.57 7.93
C ASP A 318 21.09 27.05 7.78
N LEU A 319 21.45 27.45 6.57
CA LEU A 319 22.80 27.91 6.20
C LEU A 319 22.93 29.43 6.21
N THR A 320 21.89 30.18 6.60
CA THR A 320 21.87 31.64 6.54
C THR A 320 22.80 32.32 7.54
N ALA A 321 23.09 31.67 8.66
CA ALA A 321 23.97 32.18 9.71
C ALA A 321 25.05 31.15 10.08
N ASP A 322 26.28 31.65 10.23
CA ASP A 322 27.39 30.87 10.76
C ASP A 322 27.21 30.68 12.27
N GLY A 323 27.52 29.48 12.78
CA GLY A 323 27.34 29.18 14.20
C GLY A 323 27.49 27.71 14.55
N ASN A 324 27.49 27.46 15.86
CA ASN A 324 27.37 26.12 16.42
C ASN A 324 25.94 25.95 16.96
N TYR A 325 25.21 25.00 16.40
CA TYR A 325 23.84 24.70 16.75
C TYR A 325 23.77 23.36 17.47
N THR A 326 22.94 23.31 18.51
CA THR A 326 22.57 22.07 19.19
C THR A 326 21.07 21.91 19.10
N ALA A 327 20.62 20.72 18.74
CA ALA A 327 19.20 20.42 18.61
C ALA A 327 18.88 19.08 19.27
N THR A 328 17.70 19.00 19.86
CA THR A 328 17.10 17.74 20.26
C THR A 328 16.06 17.38 19.22
N VAL A 329 16.35 16.33 18.44
CA VAL A 329 15.42 15.81 17.44
C VAL A 329 14.67 14.65 18.04
N ARG A 330 13.35 14.67 17.94
CA ARG A 330 12.48 13.61 18.38
C ARG A 330 11.93 12.90 17.17
N VAL A 331 11.98 11.58 17.18
CA VAL A 331 11.37 10.71 16.17
C VAL A 331 10.33 9.87 16.87
N LYS A 332 9.06 10.07 16.55
CA LYS A 332 7.90 9.40 17.15
C LYS A 332 7.51 8.19 16.34
N GLN A 333 7.19 7.11 17.03
CA GLN A 333 6.55 5.94 16.43
C GLN A 333 5.40 5.49 17.31
N GLY A 334 4.21 5.38 16.73
CA GLY A 334 3.02 4.92 17.41
C GLY A 334 3.12 3.46 17.84
N PHE A 335 2.31 3.06 18.82
CA PHE A 335 2.36 1.70 19.35
C PHE A 335 1.99 0.64 18.31
N THR A 336 1.12 0.97 17.33
CA THR A 336 0.74 0.01 16.28
C THR A 336 1.91 -0.30 15.34
N GLY A 337 2.66 0.72 14.93
CA GLY A 337 3.90 0.53 14.16
C GLY A 337 4.95 -0.24 14.95
N LYS A 338 5.01 -0.09 16.29
CA LYS A 338 5.88 -0.92 17.12
C LYS A 338 5.46 -2.38 17.14
N ILE A 339 4.15 -2.67 17.16
CA ILE A 339 3.62 -4.03 17.05
C ILE A 339 3.97 -4.62 15.68
N GLU A 340 3.79 -3.84 14.61
CA GLU A 340 4.17 -4.22 13.24
C GLU A 340 5.65 -4.58 13.14
N ASP A 341 6.57 -3.73 13.62
CA ASP A 341 8.01 -4.01 13.67
C ASP A 341 8.33 -5.34 14.39
N ARG A 342 7.59 -5.67 15.45
CA ARG A 342 7.77 -6.91 16.22
C ARG A 342 7.26 -8.11 15.43
N ILE A 343 6.09 -8.01 14.81
CA ILE A 343 5.51 -9.06 13.93
C ILE A 343 6.47 -9.33 12.77
N ASP A 344 6.92 -8.30 12.07
CA ASP A 344 7.79 -8.45 10.90
C ASP A 344 9.11 -9.13 11.25
N ARG A 345 9.75 -8.73 12.35
CA ARG A 345 10.96 -9.40 12.83
C ARG A 345 10.75 -10.88 13.14
N MET A 346 9.58 -11.26 13.69
CA MET A 346 9.29 -12.67 13.96
C MET A 346 9.00 -13.47 12.68
N LEU A 347 8.35 -12.85 11.70
CA LEU A 347 7.94 -13.46 10.45
C LEU A 347 9.00 -13.40 9.34
N LYS A 348 10.16 -12.75 9.60
CA LYS A 348 11.29 -12.72 8.67
C LYS A 348 11.60 -14.14 8.18
N ALA A 349 11.56 -14.32 6.86
CA ALA A 349 11.65 -15.64 6.23
C ALA A 349 12.96 -16.38 6.49
N THR A 350 14.05 -15.67 6.81
CA THR A 350 15.39 -16.27 6.97
C THR A 350 15.90 -16.22 8.41
N VAL A 351 15.56 -15.17 9.17
CA VAL A 351 16.11 -14.91 10.51
C VAL A 351 15.03 -14.70 11.57
N GLY A 352 13.77 -14.87 11.19
CA GLY A 352 12.65 -14.72 12.10
C GLY A 352 12.59 -15.86 13.11
N GLY A 353 12.21 -15.55 14.35
CA GLY A 353 12.17 -16.54 15.43
C GLY A 353 11.30 -17.76 15.12
N ILE A 354 10.21 -17.58 14.37
CA ILE A 354 9.33 -18.70 13.96
C ILE A 354 10.01 -19.60 12.93
N THR A 355 10.73 -19.01 11.98
CA THR A 355 11.47 -19.77 10.97
C THR A 355 12.55 -20.62 11.63
N ILE A 356 13.33 -20.02 12.54
CA ILE A 356 14.40 -20.71 13.26
C ILE A 356 13.84 -21.85 14.11
N ASP A 357 12.71 -21.62 14.79
CA ASP A 357 12.07 -22.66 15.60
C ASP A 357 11.56 -23.83 14.74
N LYS A 358 10.99 -23.52 13.58
CA LYS A 358 10.55 -24.53 12.62
C LYS A 358 11.72 -25.37 12.11
N GLU A 359 12.83 -24.74 11.72
CA GLU A 359 14.05 -25.44 11.32
C GLU A 359 14.57 -26.34 12.45
N HIS A 360 14.56 -25.85 13.70
CA HIS A 360 14.98 -26.65 14.84
C HIS A 360 14.10 -27.90 15.06
N ILE A 361 12.78 -27.77 14.90
CA ILE A 361 11.85 -28.89 15.00
C ILE A 361 12.06 -29.88 13.83
N ASP A 362 12.25 -29.38 12.61
CA ASP A 362 12.52 -30.21 11.44
C ASP A 362 13.82 -31.04 11.63
N ASP A 363 14.89 -30.42 12.14
CA ASP A 363 16.14 -31.11 12.50
C ASP A 363 15.93 -32.19 13.58
N GLN A 364 15.10 -31.92 14.59
CA GLN A 364 14.77 -32.91 15.62
C GLN A 364 14.00 -34.10 15.05
N ILE A 365 13.10 -33.87 14.10
CA ILE A 365 12.35 -34.93 13.42
C ILE A 365 13.30 -35.81 12.63
N GLU A 366 14.22 -35.23 11.86
CA GLU A 366 15.21 -35.98 11.09
C GLU A 366 16.08 -36.88 11.99
N LEU A 367 16.58 -36.35 13.11
CA LEU A 367 17.35 -37.13 14.08
C LEU A 367 16.54 -38.27 14.73
N LEU A 368 15.25 -38.07 14.94
CA LEU A 368 14.36 -39.11 15.48
C LEU A 368 14.08 -40.20 14.44
N ASP A 369 13.87 -39.82 13.18
CA ASP A 369 13.65 -40.76 12.08
C ASP A 369 14.88 -41.65 11.85
N ASP A 370 16.09 -41.08 11.85
CA ASP A 370 17.34 -41.83 11.78
C ASP A 370 17.47 -42.85 12.92
N LYS A 371 17.11 -42.43 14.15
CA LYS A 371 17.15 -43.31 15.32
C LYS A 371 16.11 -44.43 15.24
N ILE A 372 14.94 -44.14 14.69
CA ILE A 372 13.90 -45.14 14.47
C ILE A 372 14.40 -46.18 13.46
N GLU A 373 15.04 -45.76 12.37
CA GLU A 373 15.61 -46.67 11.37
C GLU A 373 16.68 -47.58 11.98
N ASP A 374 17.61 -47.03 12.76
CA ASP A 374 18.66 -47.77 13.45
C ASP A 374 18.10 -48.83 14.42
N GLU A 375 17.07 -48.47 15.19
CA GLU A 375 16.42 -49.39 16.14
C GLU A 375 15.59 -50.46 15.42
N GLN A 376 14.91 -50.11 14.32
CA GLN A 376 14.24 -51.10 13.47
C GLN A 376 15.24 -52.12 12.92
N TYR A 377 16.38 -51.66 12.41
CA TYR A 377 17.45 -52.54 11.94
C TYR A 377 17.97 -53.46 13.06
N ARG A 378 18.20 -52.92 14.27
CA ARG A 378 18.62 -53.73 15.44
C ARG A 378 17.58 -54.79 15.82
N LEU A 379 16.30 -54.44 15.79
CA LEU A 379 15.19 -55.37 16.08
C LEU A 379 15.16 -56.52 15.07
N GLU A 380 15.31 -56.23 13.77
CA GLU A 380 15.39 -57.27 12.72
C GLU A 380 16.57 -58.23 12.93
N GLN A 381 17.75 -57.70 13.28
CA GLN A 381 18.92 -58.54 13.53
C GLN A 381 18.74 -59.42 14.78
N LYS A 382 18.06 -58.89 15.80
CA LYS A 382 17.73 -59.65 17.02
C LYS A 382 16.71 -60.75 16.72
N GLU A 383 15.69 -60.46 15.91
CA GLU A 383 14.71 -61.44 15.45
C GLU A 383 15.40 -62.59 14.67
N LYS A 384 16.20 -62.26 13.65
CA LYS A 384 16.99 -63.25 12.89
C LYS A 384 17.83 -64.14 13.81
N ARG A 385 18.48 -63.55 14.83
CA ARG A 385 19.29 -64.30 15.81
C ARG A 385 18.44 -65.22 16.68
N LEU A 386 17.27 -64.78 17.13
CA LEU A 386 16.35 -65.58 17.93
C LEU A 386 15.81 -66.75 17.10
N VAL A 387 15.36 -66.51 15.87
CA VAL A 387 14.90 -67.56 14.94
C VAL A 387 15.98 -68.62 14.73
N LEU A 388 17.24 -68.21 14.49
CA LEU A 388 18.36 -69.15 14.35
C LEU A 388 18.64 -69.94 15.64
N ARG A 389 18.47 -69.34 16.82
CA ARG A 389 18.62 -70.05 18.10
C ARG A 389 17.50 -71.06 18.31
N PHE A 390 16.26 -70.71 18.00
CA PHE A 390 15.12 -71.63 18.08
C PHE A 390 15.28 -72.80 17.12
N ALA A 391 15.65 -72.56 15.85
CA ALA A 391 15.90 -73.63 14.88
C ALA A 391 17.04 -74.58 15.33
N ARG A 392 18.10 -74.06 15.96
CA ARG A 392 19.17 -74.90 16.55
C ARG A 392 18.66 -75.72 17.73
N LEU A 393 17.85 -75.12 18.61
CA LEU A 393 17.24 -75.80 19.76
C LEU A 393 16.32 -76.94 19.30
N GLU A 394 15.45 -76.71 18.34
CA GLU A 394 14.59 -77.74 17.74
C GLU A 394 15.41 -78.88 17.16
N LYS A 395 16.48 -78.57 16.41
CA LYS A 395 17.40 -79.59 15.89
C LYS A 395 18.05 -80.41 17.02
N THR A 396 18.50 -79.75 18.09
CA THR A 396 19.08 -80.47 19.24
C THR A 396 18.07 -81.33 19.99
N LEU A 397 16.83 -80.85 20.15
CA LEU A 397 15.75 -81.62 20.78
C LEU A 397 15.36 -82.84 19.93
N SER A 398 15.27 -82.68 18.61
CA SER A 398 15.02 -83.79 17.69
C SER A 398 16.14 -84.84 17.75
N LEU A 399 17.41 -84.40 17.80
CA LEU A 399 18.55 -85.30 18.00
C LEU A 399 18.50 -86.03 19.34
N LEU A 400 18.18 -85.32 20.44
CA LEU A 400 18.04 -85.91 21.77
C LEU A 400 16.86 -86.89 21.85
N GLN A 401 15.72 -86.58 21.25
CA GLN A 401 14.57 -87.50 21.16
C GLN A 401 14.93 -88.76 20.37
N ASN A 402 15.62 -88.61 19.24
CA ASN A 402 16.11 -89.76 18.46
C ASN A 402 17.14 -90.59 19.24
N GLN A 403 18.03 -89.96 20.01
CA GLN A 403 18.97 -90.66 20.88
C GLN A 403 18.30 -91.34 22.08
N MET A 404 17.29 -90.72 22.70
CA MET A 404 16.50 -91.33 23.77
C MET A 404 15.67 -92.53 23.27
N ALA A 405 15.11 -92.44 22.06
CA ALA A 405 14.43 -93.55 21.41
C ALA A 405 15.40 -94.70 21.07
N ALA A 406 16.62 -94.39 20.62
CA ALA A 406 17.66 -95.38 20.33
C ALA A 406 18.28 -96.01 21.61
N ALA A 407 18.27 -95.29 22.74
CA ALA A 407 18.78 -95.76 24.03
C ALA A 407 17.76 -96.58 24.85
N GLY A 408 16.53 -96.78 24.35
CA GLY A 408 15.57 -97.72 24.94
C GLY A 408 14.91 -97.27 26.26
N ILE A 409 14.77 -95.97 26.51
CA ILE A 409 14.01 -95.47 27.67
C ILE A 409 12.55 -95.24 27.25
N THR A 410 11.76 -96.33 27.22
CA THR A 410 10.30 -96.25 27.33
C THR A 410 9.94 -95.93 28.78
N SER A 411 9.13 -94.89 29.00
CA SER A 411 8.57 -94.56 30.31
C SER A 411 7.77 -95.73 30.89
N VAL A 412 7.93 -95.98 32.20
CA VAL A 412 6.82 -96.43 33.05
C VAL A 412 6.01 -95.21 33.43
#